data_AF-A0AAN6INH1-F1
#
_entry.id   AF-A0AAN6INH1-F1
#
_cell.length_a   1.000
_cell.length_b   1.000
_cell.length_c   1.000
_cell.angle_alpha   90.00
_cell.angle_beta   90.00
_cell.angle_gamma   90.00
#
_symmetry.space_group_name_H-M   'P 1'
#
loop_
_entity.id
_entity.type
_entity.pdbx_description
1 polymer ?
#
loop_
_entity_poly.entity_id
_entity_poly.type
_entity_poly.pdbx_seq_one_letter_code
_entity_poly.pdbx_strand_id
1 'polypeptide(L)'
;KHFNPHTRLGIIKVPRDHIKMVSATLALIPHVKKTPCALRVRHVSGTIKKCQKSAIRTDRELILAYHKDANVAQLLRDSESQISALEI
;
A
#
# COMPACT_ATOMS: atom_id res chain seq x y z
N LYS A 1 2.92 -7.72 17.96
CA LYS A 1 2.69 -6.46 17.21
C LYS A 1 3.97 -6.21 16.43
N HIS A 2 3.90 -5.84 15.15
CA HIS A 2 5.08 -5.76 14.28
C HIS A 2 4.96 -4.55 13.36
N PHE A 3 6.05 -3.85 13.08
CA PHE A 3 6.09 -2.76 12.10
C PHE A 3 7.43 -2.80 11.37
N ASN A 4 7.40 -2.70 10.04
CA ASN A 4 8.59 -2.62 9.22
C ASN A 4 8.69 -1.21 8.61
N PRO A 5 9.76 -0.44 8.90
CA PRO A 5 9.92 0.91 8.38
C PRO A 5 10.17 0.95 6.86
N HIS A 6 10.77 -0.09 6.28
CA HIS A 6 11.07 -0.14 4.85
C HIS A 6 9.81 -0.36 4.01
N THR A 7 8.95 -1.30 4.41
CA THR A 7 7.68 -1.56 3.70
C THR A 7 6.52 -0.71 4.20
N ARG A 8 6.73 0.07 5.27
CA ARG A 8 5.70 0.90 5.95
C ARG A 8 4.44 0.10 6.33
N LEU A 9 4.60 -1.20 6.61
CA LEU A 9 3.50 -2.11 6.96
C LEU A 9 3.56 -2.45 8.45
N GLY A 10 2.40 -2.41 9.11
CA GLY A 10 2.25 -2.70 10.53
C GLY A 10 1.13 -3.70 10.84
N ILE A 11 1.33 -4.48 11.91
CA ILE A 11 0.37 -5.43 12.49
C ILE A 11 0.11 -5.04 13.94
N ILE A 12 -1.13 -4.65 14.22
CA ILE A 12 -1.62 -4.34 15.56
C ILE A 12 -2.66 -5.37 16.00
N LYS A 13 -2.63 -5.72 17.29
CA LYS A 13 -3.66 -6.54 17.93
C LYS A 13 -4.60 -5.59 18.68
N VAL A 14 -5.90 -5.73 18.44
CA VAL A 14 -6.96 -4.90 19.03
C VAL A 14 -8.04 -5.84 19.59
N PRO A 15 -8.68 -5.52 20.73
CA PRO A 15 -9.89 -6.20 21.17
C PRO A 15 -11.00 -6.13 20.11
N ARG A 16 -11.85 -7.15 20.02
CA ARG A 16 -12.89 -7.21 18.98
C ARG A 16 -13.87 -6.04 19.08
N ASP A 17 -14.17 -5.61 20.30
CA ASP A 17 -15.14 -4.55 20.57
C ASP A 17 -14.68 -3.18 20.06
N HIS A 18 -13.36 -2.96 19.98
CA HIS A 18 -12.76 -1.67 19.63
C HIS A 18 -12.26 -1.60 18.18
N ILE A 19 -12.50 -2.62 17.34
CA ILE A 19 -11.94 -2.66 15.98
C ILE A 19 -12.40 -1.48 15.11
N LYS A 20 -13.68 -1.12 15.19
CA LYS A 20 -14.25 -0.01 14.43
C LYS A 20 -13.66 1.33 14.86
N MET A 21 -13.58 1.55 16.17
CA MET A 21 -13.00 2.75 16.75
C MET A 21 -11.54 2.92 16.31
N VAL A 22 -10.71 1.89 16.47
CA VAL A 22 -9.30 1.95 16.07
C VAL A 22 -9.14 2.17 14.56
N SER A 23 -9.95 1.50 13.74
CA SER A 23 -9.91 1.70 12.28
C SER A 23 -10.25 3.14 11.89
N ALA A 24 -11.26 3.73 12.51
CA ALA A 24 -11.66 5.11 12.28
C ALA A 24 -10.56 6.08 12.75
N THR A 25 -10.03 5.89 13.96
CA THR A 25 -8.94 6.73 14.48
C THR A 25 -7.71 6.69 13.57
N LEU A 26 -7.32 5.51 13.09
CA LEU A 26 -6.17 5.40 12.18
C LEU A 26 -6.40 6.14 10.86
N ALA A 27 -7.60 6.09 10.30
CA ALA A 27 -7.94 6.81 9.07
C ALA A 27 -7.90 8.34 9.26
N LEU A 28 -8.10 8.82 10.48
CA LEU A 28 -8.11 10.25 10.82
C LEU A 28 -6.73 10.81 11.20
N ILE A 29 -5.67 10.01 11.23
CA ILE A 29 -4.32 10.51 11.53
C ILE A 29 -3.73 11.15 10.26
N PRO A 30 -3.55 12.49 10.22
CA PRO A 30 -3.04 13.15 9.03
C PRO A 30 -1.51 13.15 8.98
N HIS A 31 -0.86 13.04 10.14
CA HIS A 31 0.59 13.10 10.29
C HIS A 31 1.05 12.10 11.34
N VAL A 32 2.15 11.41 11.04
CA VAL A 32 2.90 10.65 12.04
C VAL A 32 4.22 11.38 12.25
N LYS A 33 4.41 11.90 13.47
CA LYS A 33 5.49 12.84 13.81
C LYS A 33 5.42 14.09 12.92
N LYS A 34 6.41 14.29 12.05
CA LYS A 34 6.50 15.44 11.12
C LYS A 34 6.19 15.06 9.67
N THR A 35 5.76 13.82 9.43
CA THR A 35 5.55 13.31 8.07
C THR A 35 4.04 13.17 7.80
N PRO A 36 3.51 13.82 6.75
CA PRO A 36 2.13 13.61 6.33
C PRO A 36 1.96 12.15 5.89
N CYS A 37 0.86 11.52 6.31
CA CYS A 37 0.62 10.12 5.98
C CYS A 37 -0.88 9.81 5.88
N ALA A 38 -1.19 8.81 5.05
CA ALA A 38 -2.50 8.19 5.00
C ALA A 38 -2.38 6.72 5.43
N LEU A 39 -3.01 6.35 6.54
CA LEU A 39 -2.98 4.98 7.05
C LEU A 39 -4.15 4.18 6.49
N ARG A 40 -3.84 3.12 5.74
CA ARG A 40 -4.85 2.20 5.18
C ARG A 40 -4.96 0.96 6.06
N VAL A 41 -6.13 0.73 6.64
CA VAL A 41 -6.38 -0.40 7.54
C VAL A 41 -6.95 -1.58 6.75
N ARG A 42 -6.29 -2.74 6.84
CA ARG A 42 -6.79 -4.03 6.36
C ARG A 42 -7.20 -4.87 7.57
N HIS A 43 -8.51 -4.99 7.80
CA HIS A 43 -9.00 -5.84 8.89
C HIS A 43 -8.80 -7.33 8.53
N VAL A 44 -8.12 -8.06 9.43
CA VAL A 44 -7.92 -9.51 9.30
C VAL A 44 -8.46 -10.17 10.56
N SER A 45 -9.39 -11.11 10.38
CA SER A 45 -9.89 -11.93 11.47
C SER A 45 -8.94 -13.10 11.75
N GLY A 46 -8.71 -13.40 13.03
CA GLY A 46 -8.03 -14.63 13.45
C GLY A 46 -6.60 -14.43 13.97
N THR A 47 -5.70 -15.31 13.54
CA THR A 47 -4.37 -15.48 14.15
C THR A 47 -3.28 -14.69 13.42
N ILE A 48 -2.11 -14.56 14.07
CA ILE A 48 -0.91 -13.92 13.47
C ILE A 48 -0.57 -14.54 12.11
N LYS A 49 -0.72 -15.86 11.96
CA LYS A 49 -0.47 -16.57 10.69
C LYS A 49 -1.37 -16.08 9.55
N LYS A 50 -2.67 -15.84 9.81
CA LYS A 50 -3.58 -15.26 8.82
C LYS A 50 -3.21 -13.81 8.48
N CYS A 51 -2.80 -13.04 9.48
CA CYS A 51 -2.34 -11.67 9.28
C CYS A 51 -1.09 -11.61 8.39
N GLN A 52 -0.11 -12.48 8.64
CA GLN A 52 1.09 -12.59 7.80
C GLN A 52 0.76 -12.96 6.36
N LYS A 53 -0.13 -13.94 6.14
CA LYS A 53 -0.59 -14.30 4.78
C LYS A 53 -1.26 -13.11 4.07
N SER A 54 -2.07 -12.34 4.80
CA SER A 54 -2.68 -11.13 4.26
C SER A 54 -1.64 -10.06 3.91
N ALA A 55 -0.62 -9.88 4.75
CA ALA A 55 0.46 -8.93 4.48
C ALA A 55 1.24 -9.30 3.22
N ILE A 56 1.62 -10.57 3.05
CA ILE A 56 2.29 -11.07 1.85
C ILE A 56 1.42 -10.89 0.59
N ARG A 57 0.11 -11.14 0.70
CA ARG A 57 -0.82 -10.90 -0.41
C ARG A 57 -0.85 -9.42 -0.81
N THR A 58 -0.96 -8.51 0.16
CA THR A 58 -0.96 -7.06 -0.10
C THR A 58 0.36 -6.60 -0.73
N ASP A 59 1.49 -7.14 -0.29
CA ASP A 59 2.79 -6.84 -0.87
C ASP A 59 2.86 -7.22 -2.36
N ARG A 60 2.39 -8.44 -2.71
CA ARG A 60 2.28 -8.88 -4.11
C ARG A 60 1.35 -7.99 -4.94
N GLU A 61 0.19 -7.61 -4.39
CA GLU A 61 -0.75 -6.72 -5.05
C GLU A 61 -0.11 -5.35 -5.34
N LEU A 62 0.67 -4.81 -4.41
CA LEU A 62 1.38 -3.54 -4.57
C LEU A 62 2.46 -3.62 -5.65
N ILE A 63 3.30 -4.67 -5.62
CA ILE A 63 4.34 -4.90 -6.63
C ILE A 63 3.71 -4.96 -8.03
N LEU A 64 2.63 -5.73 -8.19
CA LEU A 64 1.92 -5.85 -9.47
C LEU A 64 1.32 -4.52 -9.92
N ALA A 65 0.78 -3.71 -9.01
CA ALA A 65 0.27 -2.38 -9.32
C ALA A 65 1.40 -1.46 -9.81
N TYR A 66 2.53 -1.42 -9.09
CA TYR A 66 3.69 -0.62 -9.50
C TYR A 66 4.24 -1.00 -10.87
N HIS A 67 4.27 -2.30 -11.21
CA HIS A 67 4.71 -2.74 -12.54
C HIS A 67 3.76 -2.34 -13.67
N LYS A 68 2.45 -2.27 -13.40
CA LYS A 68 1.48 -1.75 -14.38
C LYS A 68 1.68 -0.27 -14.62
N ASP A 69 1.88 0.49 -13.56
CA ASP A 69 2.04 1.95 -13.64
C ASP A 69 3.39 2.34 -14.25
N ALA A 70 4.47 1.62 -13.93
CA ALA A 70 5.82 1.89 -14.43
C ALA A 70 5.97 1.60 -15.92
N ASN A 71 5.28 0.58 -16.46
CA ASN A 71 5.38 0.25 -17.88
C ASN A 71 4.52 1.15 -18.75
N VAL A 72 3.27 1.42 -18.38
CA VAL A 72 2.34 2.10 -19.31
C VAL A 72 2.75 3.55 -19.59
N ALA A 73 3.15 4.31 -18.57
CA ALA A 73 3.54 5.70 -18.78
C ALA A 73 4.90 5.84 -19.50
N GLN A 74 5.83 4.91 -19.27
CA GLN A 74 7.11 4.88 -19.96
C GLN A 74 6.93 4.45 -21.42
N LEU A 75 6.18 3.36 -21.66
CA LEU A 75 5.88 2.86 -23.01
C LEU A 75 5.12 3.87 -23.88
N LEU A 76 4.21 4.65 -23.30
CA LEU A 76 3.51 5.72 -24.03
C LEU A 76 4.49 6.84 -24.43
N ARG A 77 5.34 7.31 -23.52
CA ARG A 77 6.38 8.30 -23.82
C ARG A 77 7.39 7.80 -24.86
N ASP A 78 7.77 6.54 -24.74
CA ASP A 78 8.71 5.89 -25.67
C ASP A 78 8.05 5.69 -27.05
N SER A 79 6.75 5.39 -27.09
CA SER A 79 6.00 5.30 -28.35
C SER A 79 5.80 6.68 -29.01
N GLU A 80 5.47 7.71 -28.23
CA GLU A 80 5.31 9.09 -28.71
C GLU A 80 6.62 9.65 -29.30
N SER A 81 7.76 9.37 -28.63
CA SER A 81 9.08 9.76 -29.13
C SER A 81 9.49 9.01 -30.40
N GLN A 82 9.12 7.73 -30.55
CA GLN A 82 9.37 6.95 -31.77
C GLN A 82 8.52 7.43 -32.95
N ILE A 83 7.26 7.80 -32.72
CA ILE A 83 6.37 8.35 -33.77
C ILE A 83 6.90 9.71 -34.24
N SER A 84 7.24 10.60 -33.31
CA SER A 84 7.80 11.92 -33.67
C SER A 84 9.14 11.84 -34.40
N ALA A 85 9.92 10.78 -34.20
CA ALA A 85 11.19 10.55 -34.91
C ALA A 85 11.00 9.96 -36.32
N LEU A 86 9.81 9.45 -36.66
CA LEU A 86 9.46 8.92 -37.98
C LEU A 86 8.77 9.94 -38.88
N GLU A 87 8.31 11.07 -38.33
CA GLU A 87 7.62 12.15 -39.06
C GLU A 87 8.56 13.27 -39.57
N ILE A 88 9.88 13.07 -39.51
CA ILE A 88 10.93 13.92 -40.10
C ILE A 88 11.66 13.14 -41.20
#